data_AF-A0A9R1D6Z1-F1
#
_entry.id   AF-A0A9R1D6Z1-F1
#
_cell.length_a   1.000
_cell.length_b   1.000
_cell.length_c   1.000
_cell.angle_alpha   90.00
_cell.angle_beta   90.00
_cell.angle_gamma   90.00
#
_symmetry.space_group_name_H-M   'P 1'
#
loop_
_entity.id
_entity.type
_entity.pdbx_description
1 polymer ?
#
loop_
_entity_poly.entity_id
_entity_poly.type
_entity_poly.pdbx_seq_one_letter_code
_entity_poly.pdbx_strand_id
1 'polypeptide(L)'
;MTLGFDAFTLAAPTATLDSEPSAREAADCLEFRMDLAADPLAALSSYDGELPILATNRADWEGGGAAADGRIGTLERAVENDAVAAIDIELAALEGDRGDRAAARALTEQANEAGVAVVVSAHDFERTPPKPELKRLLRRACERGDVGKLAVTAADRGDALSVLSVTHELTENGRAVATMAMGEAGSHTRAVAPVYGSKIGYAPADPADATAPGQYDLATLRRLVEVLLGSTSR
;
A
#
# COMPACT_ATOMS: atom_id res chain seq x y z
N MET A 1 6.97 -1.29 -16.76
CA MET A 1 7.76 -2.06 -15.77
C MET A 1 6.78 -2.78 -14.86
N THR A 2 6.97 -4.05 -14.53
CA THR A 2 5.96 -4.84 -13.78
C THR A 2 6.31 -4.95 -12.30
N LEU A 3 5.35 -4.68 -11.41
CA LEU A 3 5.45 -4.93 -9.96
C LEU A 3 4.83 -6.30 -9.63
N GLY A 4 5.66 -7.33 -9.46
CA GLY A 4 5.19 -8.70 -9.19
C GLY A 4 4.96 -9.04 -7.71
N PHE A 5 5.47 -8.24 -6.77
CA PHE A 5 5.40 -8.48 -5.31
C PHE A 5 5.89 -9.86 -4.83
N ASP A 6 6.68 -10.57 -5.64
CA ASP A 6 7.30 -11.85 -5.27
C ASP A 6 8.31 -11.67 -4.11
N ALA A 7 9.01 -10.54 -4.13
CA ALA A 7 9.93 -10.08 -3.09
C ALA A 7 9.40 -8.81 -2.39
N PHE A 8 10.05 -8.43 -1.29
CA PHE A 8 9.72 -7.19 -0.60
C PHE A 8 9.90 -5.98 -1.52
N THR A 9 8.91 -5.08 -1.50
CA THR A 9 8.85 -3.82 -2.25
C THR A 9 8.70 -2.67 -1.24
N LEU A 10 9.62 -1.71 -1.25
CA LEU A 10 9.47 -0.45 -0.52
C LEU A 10 8.78 0.58 -1.41
N ALA A 11 7.53 0.88 -1.10
CA ALA A 11 6.78 1.94 -1.75
C ALA A 11 7.07 3.28 -1.07
N ALA A 12 7.21 4.33 -1.89
CA ALA A 12 7.38 5.71 -1.46
C ALA A 12 6.11 6.53 -1.71
N PRO A 13 5.23 6.71 -0.70
CA PRO A 13 4.05 7.53 -0.85
C PRO A 13 4.38 8.99 -1.11
N THR A 14 3.72 9.59 -2.09
CA THR A 14 3.88 10.99 -2.45
C THR A 14 2.63 11.55 -3.13
N ALA A 15 2.37 12.85 -2.93
CA ALA A 15 1.32 13.60 -3.65
C ALA A 15 1.84 14.21 -4.96
N THR A 16 3.15 14.16 -5.22
CA THR A 16 3.80 14.72 -6.42
C THR A 16 4.83 13.76 -6.98
N LEU A 17 4.87 13.57 -8.30
CA LEU A 17 5.83 12.65 -8.91
C LEU A 17 7.25 13.23 -9.02
N ASP A 18 7.43 14.52 -8.76
CA ASP A 18 8.73 15.22 -8.76
C ASP A 18 9.69 14.69 -7.69
N SER A 19 9.18 13.98 -6.68
CA SER A 19 10.00 13.32 -5.65
C SER A 19 10.67 12.02 -6.10
N GLU A 20 10.37 11.55 -7.32
CA GLU A 20 10.92 10.30 -7.85
C GLU A 20 12.46 10.24 -7.83
N PRO A 21 13.20 11.26 -8.32
CA PRO A 21 14.65 11.15 -8.40
C PRO A 21 15.31 10.98 -7.02
N SER A 22 14.76 11.63 -5.99
CA SER A 22 15.22 11.46 -4.60
C SER A 22 14.81 10.14 -3.97
N ALA A 23 13.68 9.56 -4.38
CA ALA A 23 13.19 8.30 -3.85
C ALA A 23 13.92 7.09 -4.48
N ARG A 24 14.40 7.22 -5.72
CA ARG A 24 14.97 6.13 -6.54
C ARG A 24 16.11 5.36 -5.89
N GLU A 25 16.92 6.01 -5.05
CA GLU A 25 18.04 5.34 -4.37
C GLU A 25 17.57 4.31 -3.33
N ALA A 26 16.37 4.49 -2.75
CA ALA A 26 15.90 3.70 -1.62
C ALA A 26 14.57 3.00 -1.88
N ALA A 27 13.70 3.51 -2.75
CA ALA A 27 12.38 2.95 -3.04
C ALA A 27 12.41 2.00 -4.25
N ASP A 28 11.52 1.01 -4.25
CA ASP A 28 11.29 0.12 -5.39
C ASP A 28 10.14 0.63 -6.29
N CYS A 29 9.25 1.45 -5.75
CA CYS A 29 8.18 2.12 -6.47
C CYS A 29 7.74 3.41 -5.78
N LEU A 30 7.04 4.28 -6.51
CA LEU A 30 6.27 5.37 -5.90
C LEU A 30 4.84 4.91 -5.64
N GLU A 31 4.30 5.17 -4.44
CA GLU A 31 2.85 5.17 -4.24
C GLU A 31 2.33 6.58 -4.55
N PHE A 32 1.73 6.76 -5.72
CA PHE A 32 1.18 8.06 -6.11
C PHE A 32 -0.20 8.25 -5.47
N ARG A 33 -0.26 9.11 -4.45
CA ARG A 33 -1.48 9.51 -3.75
C ARG A 33 -2.27 10.51 -4.58
N MET A 34 -2.99 9.98 -5.58
CA MET A 34 -3.82 10.76 -6.50
C MET A 34 -4.85 11.61 -5.78
N ASP A 35 -5.34 11.13 -4.63
CA ASP A 35 -6.31 11.82 -3.78
C ASP A 35 -5.78 13.11 -3.14
N LEU A 36 -4.45 13.29 -3.12
CA LEU A 36 -3.77 14.48 -2.59
C LEU A 36 -3.18 15.36 -3.71
N ALA A 37 -3.17 14.89 -4.96
CA ALA A 37 -2.63 15.60 -6.10
C ALA A 37 -3.67 16.56 -6.70
N ALA A 38 -3.22 17.73 -7.18
CA ALA A 38 -4.11 18.73 -7.77
C ALA A 38 -4.71 18.27 -9.11
N ASP A 39 -3.89 17.66 -9.98
CA ASP A 39 -4.31 17.06 -11.26
C ASP A 39 -3.54 15.75 -11.47
N PRO A 40 -4.02 14.62 -10.90
CA PRO A 40 -3.25 13.39 -10.89
C PRO A 40 -3.08 12.77 -12.28
N LEU A 41 -4.04 12.93 -13.18
CA LEU A 41 -3.94 12.36 -14.52
C LEU A 41 -2.97 13.15 -15.40
N ALA A 42 -2.96 14.48 -15.29
CA ALA A 42 -1.94 15.29 -15.96
C ALA A 42 -0.54 14.95 -15.44
N ALA A 43 -0.38 14.77 -14.13
CA ALA A 43 0.89 14.36 -13.52
C ALA A 43 1.37 13.00 -14.06
N LEU A 44 0.49 11.99 -14.10
CA LEU A 44 0.82 10.68 -14.69
C LEU A 44 1.20 10.79 -16.18
N SER A 45 0.46 11.59 -16.95
CA SER A 45 0.74 11.77 -18.38
C SER A 45 2.08 12.45 -18.66
N SER A 46 2.59 13.24 -17.71
CA SER A 46 3.85 13.96 -17.81
C SER A 46 5.01 13.22 -17.15
N TYR A 47 4.76 12.06 -16.53
CA TYR A 47 5.76 11.33 -15.79
C TYR A 47 6.75 10.62 -16.72
N ASP A 48 8.03 10.91 -16.53
CA ASP A 48 9.16 10.37 -17.28
C ASP A 48 10.23 9.69 -16.39
N GLY A 49 9.87 9.40 -15.14
CA GLY A 49 10.73 8.74 -14.16
C GLY A 49 10.93 7.24 -14.40
N GLU A 50 11.81 6.64 -13.61
CA GLU A 50 12.19 5.22 -13.75
C GLU A 50 11.46 4.31 -12.78
N LEU A 51 11.03 4.81 -11.61
CA LEU A 51 10.28 3.98 -10.67
C LEU A 51 8.89 3.64 -11.23
N PRO A 52 8.42 2.38 -11.09
CA PRO A 52 7.03 2.05 -11.34
C PRO A 52 6.11 2.75 -10.33
N ILE A 53 4.86 2.96 -10.73
CA ILE A 53 3.84 3.64 -9.92
C ILE A 53 2.83 2.62 -9.38
N LEU A 54 2.61 2.67 -8.06
CA LEU A 54 1.41 2.17 -7.39
C LEU A 54 0.43 3.35 -7.28
N ALA A 55 -0.62 3.37 -8.10
CA ALA A 55 -1.60 4.46 -8.08
C ALA A 55 -2.67 4.22 -7.00
N THR A 56 -2.80 5.17 -6.09
CA THR A 56 -3.74 5.09 -4.96
C THR A 56 -4.61 6.34 -4.96
N ASN A 57 -5.94 6.16 -5.10
CA ASN A 57 -6.92 7.23 -4.97
C ASN A 57 -7.78 7.00 -3.73
N ARG A 58 -7.17 7.22 -2.55
CA ARG A 58 -7.71 6.82 -1.26
C ARG A 58 -8.98 7.59 -0.93
N ALA A 59 -10.02 6.88 -0.53
CA ALA A 59 -11.27 7.49 -0.10
C ALA A 59 -11.15 8.19 1.27
N ASP A 60 -11.93 9.26 1.47
CA ASP A 60 -11.99 10.04 2.72
C ASP A 60 -12.28 9.19 3.99
N TRP A 61 -13.19 8.22 3.88
CA TRP A 61 -13.56 7.32 4.97
C TRP A 61 -12.50 6.28 5.33
N GLU A 62 -11.41 6.19 4.57
CA GLU A 62 -10.18 5.45 4.89
C GLU A 62 -8.94 6.37 4.88
N GLY A 63 -9.12 7.65 5.25
CA GLY A 63 -8.01 8.58 5.54
C GLY A 63 -7.37 9.23 4.30
N GLY A 64 -8.08 9.23 3.18
CA GLY A 64 -7.67 9.94 1.96
C GLY A 64 -8.33 11.30 1.77
N GLY A 65 -8.01 11.95 0.65
CA GLY A 65 -8.61 13.22 0.22
C GLY A 65 -9.72 13.08 -0.82
N ALA A 66 -9.95 11.89 -1.38
CA ALA A 66 -10.86 11.72 -2.50
C ALA A 66 -12.32 11.63 -2.03
N ALA A 67 -13.16 12.43 -2.67
CA ALA A 67 -14.61 12.25 -2.60
C ALA A 67 -15.02 10.91 -3.22
N ALA A 68 -16.17 10.38 -2.80
CA ALA A 68 -16.66 9.10 -3.30
C ALA A 68 -16.94 9.09 -4.82
N ASP A 69 -17.36 10.23 -5.37
CA ASP A 69 -17.72 10.34 -6.79
C ASP A 69 -16.49 10.46 -7.69
N GLY A 70 -16.49 9.75 -8.81
CA GLY A 70 -15.43 9.78 -9.83
C GLY A 70 -14.09 9.14 -9.46
N ARG A 71 -13.79 8.85 -8.18
CA ARG A 71 -12.47 8.36 -7.75
C ARG A 71 -12.03 7.06 -8.44
N ILE A 72 -12.96 6.12 -8.63
CA ILE A 72 -12.69 4.83 -9.29
C ILE A 72 -12.45 5.06 -10.78
N GLY A 73 -13.25 5.91 -11.43
CA GLY A 73 -13.03 6.29 -12.83
C GLY A 73 -11.69 6.98 -13.07
N THR A 74 -11.20 7.73 -12.08
CA THR A 74 -9.85 8.30 -12.11
C THR A 74 -8.76 7.22 -12.04
N LEU A 75 -8.96 6.16 -11.25
CA LEU A 75 -8.05 4.99 -11.23
C LEU A 75 -8.13 4.18 -12.53
N GLU A 76 -9.33 3.99 -13.10
CA GLU A 76 -9.51 3.33 -14.42
C GLU A 76 -8.68 4.03 -15.50
N ARG A 77 -8.68 5.37 -15.52
CA ARG A 77 -7.86 6.16 -16.44
C ARG A 77 -6.36 6.08 -16.12
N ALA A 78 -5.98 5.90 -14.85
CA ALA A 78 -4.59 5.75 -14.46
C ALA A 78 -3.98 4.43 -14.96
N VAL A 79 -4.77 3.34 -14.98
CA VAL A 79 -4.34 2.02 -15.49
C VAL A 79 -3.90 2.06 -16.96
N GLU A 80 -4.38 3.04 -17.74
CA GLU A 80 -3.97 3.22 -19.15
C GLU A 80 -2.53 3.75 -19.31
N ASN A 81 -1.88 4.19 -18.22
CA ASN A 81 -0.53 4.73 -18.26
C ASN A 81 0.53 3.65 -18.01
N ASP A 82 1.52 3.54 -18.91
CA ASP A 82 2.56 2.49 -18.87
C ASP A 82 3.45 2.50 -17.61
N ALA A 83 3.52 3.62 -16.87
CA ALA A 83 4.25 3.70 -15.62
C ALA A 83 3.47 3.10 -14.43
N VAL A 84 2.14 2.99 -14.54
CA VAL A 84 1.28 2.41 -13.50
C VAL A 84 1.42 0.89 -13.55
N ALA A 85 2.13 0.36 -12.58
CA ALA A 85 2.41 -1.07 -12.46
C ALA A 85 1.51 -1.75 -11.42
N ALA A 86 0.91 -0.97 -10.52
CA ALA A 86 -0.08 -1.44 -9.56
C ALA A 86 -1.12 -0.36 -9.23
N ILE A 87 -2.27 -0.77 -8.72
CA ILE A 87 -3.30 0.12 -8.15
C ILE A 87 -3.70 -0.35 -6.75
N ASP A 88 -4.16 0.57 -5.90
CA ASP A 88 -4.76 0.27 -4.60
C ASP A 88 -6.28 0.52 -4.63
N ILE A 89 -7.06 -0.50 -4.25
CA ILE A 89 -8.52 -0.44 -4.13
C ILE A 89 -8.92 -0.88 -2.72
N GLU A 90 -9.78 -0.12 -2.03
CA GLU A 90 -10.26 -0.52 -0.72
C GLU A 90 -11.18 -1.76 -0.80
N LEU A 91 -11.02 -2.69 0.15
CA LEU A 91 -11.89 -3.87 0.28
C LEU A 91 -13.36 -3.48 0.43
N ALA A 92 -13.63 -2.40 1.16
CA ALA A 92 -14.99 -1.89 1.35
C ALA A 92 -15.58 -1.28 0.06
N ALA A 93 -14.77 -0.87 -0.92
CA ALA A 93 -15.27 -0.52 -2.25
C ALA A 93 -15.72 -1.77 -3.01
N LEU A 94 -14.95 -2.86 -2.94
CA LEU A 94 -15.22 -4.11 -3.66
C LEU A 94 -16.37 -4.94 -3.08
N GLU A 95 -16.63 -4.81 -1.78
CA GLU A 95 -17.57 -5.67 -1.05
C GLU A 95 -18.65 -4.90 -0.29
N GLY A 96 -18.43 -3.62 0.01
CA GLY A 96 -19.39 -2.79 0.72
C GLY A 96 -20.56 -2.33 -0.15
N ASP A 97 -21.44 -1.52 0.46
CA ASP A 97 -22.62 -0.95 -0.20
C ASP A 97 -22.49 0.57 -0.29
N ARG A 98 -21.37 1.03 -0.86
CA ARG A 98 -21.04 2.45 -1.00
C ARG A 98 -21.35 3.01 -2.40
N GLY A 99 -21.92 2.20 -3.28
CA GLY A 99 -22.27 2.57 -4.67
C GLY A 99 -21.13 2.41 -5.69
N ASP A 100 -19.89 2.18 -5.24
CA ASP A 100 -18.71 2.01 -6.08
C ASP A 100 -18.38 0.54 -6.43
N ARG A 101 -19.07 -0.43 -5.80
CA ARG A 101 -18.81 -1.88 -5.97
C ARG A 101 -18.76 -2.37 -7.41
N ALA A 102 -19.68 -1.92 -8.27
CA ALA A 102 -19.68 -2.35 -9.67
C ALA A 102 -18.46 -1.80 -10.42
N ALA A 103 -18.15 -0.51 -10.25
CA ALA A 103 -17.00 0.14 -10.85
C ALA A 103 -15.67 -0.44 -10.33
N ALA A 104 -15.54 -0.64 -9.00
CA ALA A 104 -14.33 -1.21 -8.41
C ALA A 104 -14.01 -2.62 -8.93
N ARG A 105 -15.04 -3.43 -9.20
CA ARG A 105 -14.87 -4.76 -9.82
C ARG A 105 -14.46 -4.66 -11.29
N ALA A 106 -15.10 -3.77 -12.05
CA ALA A 106 -14.71 -3.51 -13.44
C ALA A 106 -13.25 -3.01 -13.53
N LEU A 107 -12.84 -2.13 -12.63
CA LEU A 107 -11.44 -1.67 -12.51
C LEU A 107 -10.47 -2.83 -12.23
N THR A 108 -10.85 -3.77 -11.37
CA THR A 108 -10.02 -4.96 -11.09
C THR A 108 -9.86 -5.83 -12.35
N GLU A 109 -10.93 -6.01 -13.12
CA GLU A 109 -10.88 -6.73 -14.41
C GLU A 109 -10.00 -5.99 -15.42
N GLN A 110 -10.15 -4.68 -15.56
CA GLN A 110 -9.32 -3.85 -16.45
C GLN A 110 -7.83 -3.90 -16.05
N ALA A 111 -7.52 -3.79 -14.76
CA ALA A 111 -6.14 -3.88 -14.28
C ALA A 111 -5.51 -5.24 -14.63
N ASN A 112 -6.26 -6.33 -14.44
CA ASN A 112 -5.81 -7.67 -14.82
C ASN A 112 -5.55 -7.80 -16.32
N GLU A 113 -6.44 -7.26 -17.17
CA GLU A 113 -6.27 -7.26 -18.62
C GLU A 113 -5.04 -6.44 -19.06
N ALA A 114 -4.74 -5.35 -18.36
CA ALA A 114 -3.59 -4.51 -18.58
C ALA A 114 -2.28 -5.06 -17.96
N GLY A 115 -2.34 -6.14 -17.18
CA GLY A 115 -1.18 -6.67 -16.44
C GLY A 115 -0.72 -5.78 -15.29
N VAL A 116 -1.62 -4.95 -14.75
CA VAL A 116 -1.41 -4.07 -13.60
C VAL A 116 -1.86 -4.79 -12.32
N ALA A 117 -0.98 -4.87 -11.34
CA ALA A 117 -1.28 -5.57 -10.08
C ALA A 117 -2.31 -4.81 -9.22
N VAL A 118 -3.16 -5.53 -8.50
CA VAL A 118 -4.20 -4.96 -7.64
C VAL A 118 -3.87 -5.22 -6.18
N VAL A 119 -3.56 -4.15 -5.45
CA VAL A 119 -3.47 -4.15 -3.99
C VAL A 119 -4.86 -3.88 -3.42
N VAL A 120 -5.40 -4.81 -2.64
CA VAL A 120 -6.68 -4.60 -1.97
C VAL A 120 -6.45 -4.25 -0.52
N SER A 121 -6.90 -3.07 -0.11
CA SER A 121 -6.51 -2.49 1.18
C SER A 121 -7.67 -2.32 2.15
N ALA A 122 -7.36 -2.29 3.45
CA ALA A 122 -8.29 -1.88 4.50
C ALA A 122 -7.51 -1.14 5.59
N HIS A 123 -8.10 -0.07 6.11
CA HIS A 123 -7.46 0.78 7.11
C HIS A 123 -8.35 0.97 8.35
N ASP A 124 -7.75 0.92 9.54
CA ASP A 124 -8.38 1.31 10.81
C ASP A 124 -7.44 2.26 11.56
N PHE A 125 -7.78 3.56 11.52
CA PHE A 125 -6.98 4.63 12.12
C PHE A 125 -7.24 4.81 13.62
N GLU A 126 -8.19 4.06 14.19
CA GLU A 126 -8.59 4.23 15.58
C GLU A 126 -8.10 3.07 16.45
N ARG A 127 -8.10 1.84 15.91
CA ARG A 127 -7.82 0.65 16.71
C ARG A 127 -7.27 -0.52 15.91
N THR A 128 -6.89 -1.55 16.65
CA THR A 128 -6.61 -2.89 16.13
C THR A 128 -7.78 -3.81 16.49
N PRO A 129 -8.53 -4.33 15.51
CA PRO A 129 -9.55 -5.33 15.76
C PRO A 129 -8.97 -6.62 16.39
N PRO A 130 -9.80 -7.45 17.06
CA PRO A 130 -9.35 -8.75 17.56
C PRO A 130 -8.72 -9.61 16.46
N LYS A 131 -7.70 -10.41 16.80
CA LYS A 131 -6.95 -11.24 15.85
C LYS A 131 -7.80 -12.05 14.84
N PRO A 132 -8.92 -12.71 15.23
CA PRO A 132 -9.78 -13.41 14.25
C PRO A 132 -10.39 -12.48 13.19
N GLU A 133 -10.69 -11.24 13.56
CA GLU A 133 -11.22 -10.23 12.66
C GLU A 133 -10.13 -9.66 11.74
N LEU A 134 -8.92 -9.38 12.26
CA LEU A 134 -7.76 -9.02 11.43
C LEU A 134 -7.51 -10.07 10.33
N LYS A 135 -7.48 -11.35 10.74
CA LYS A 135 -7.28 -12.48 9.81
C LYS A 135 -8.39 -12.55 8.76
N ARG A 136 -9.65 -12.34 9.18
CA ARG A 136 -10.79 -12.34 8.26
C ARG A 136 -10.70 -11.20 7.24
N LEU A 137 -10.37 -10.00 7.68
CA LEU A 137 -10.23 -8.82 6.81
C LEU A 137 -9.09 -9.01 5.80
N LEU A 138 -7.88 -9.33 6.29
CA LEU A 138 -6.72 -9.52 5.43
C LEU A 138 -6.91 -10.67 4.44
N ARG A 139 -7.53 -11.78 4.87
CA ARG A 139 -7.87 -12.88 3.98
C ARG A 139 -8.84 -12.45 2.87
N ARG A 140 -9.89 -11.70 3.20
CA ARG A 140 -10.85 -11.20 2.20
C ARG A 140 -10.16 -10.27 1.20
N ALA A 141 -9.25 -9.42 1.66
CA ALA A 141 -8.43 -8.60 0.77
C ALA A 141 -7.60 -9.45 -0.20
N CYS A 142 -6.92 -10.50 0.29
CA CYS A 142 -6.17 -11.44 -0.55
C CYS A 142 -7.04 -12.22 -1.55
N GLU A 143 -8.34 -12.36 -1.30
CA GLU A 143 -9.27 -13.05 -2.20
C GLU A 143 -9.77 -12.14 -3.34
N ARG A 144 -9.41 -10.86 -3.32
CA ARG A 144 -9.91 -9.83 -4.25
C ARG A 144 -8.83 -9.12 -5.06
N GLY A 145 -7.56 -9.36 -4.79
CA GLY A 145 -6.43 -8.81 -5.54
C GLY A 145 -5.16 -9.61 -5.33
N ASP A 146 -4.07 -9.15 -5.94
CA ASP A 146 -2.77 -9.80 -5.90
C ASP A 146 -2.11 -9.70 -4.53
N VAL A 147 -2.31 -8.59 -3.82
CA VAL A 147 -1.80 -8.37 -2.45
C VAL A 147 -2.91 -7.87 -1.54
N GLY A 148 -3.16 -8.57 -0.44
CA GLY A 148 -4.02 -8.06 0.63
C GLY A 148 -3.25 -7.08 1.54
N LYS A 149 -3.74 -5.86 1.72
CA LYS A 149 -3.15 -4.81 2.55
C LYS A 149 -4.01 -4.53 3.78
N LEU A 150 -3.40 -4.46 4.96
CA LEU A 150 -4.07 -4.11 6.21
C LEU A 150 -3.20 -3.18 7.06
N ALA A 151 -3.72 -1.99 7.35
CA ALA A 151 -3.08 -1.03 8.24
C ALA A 151 -4.02 -0.67 9.39
N VAL A 152 -3.62 -0.93 10.63
CA VAL A 152 -4.45 -0.73 11.83
C VAL A 152 -3.68 0.06 12.88
N THR A 153 -4.34 0.68 13.86
CA THR A 153 -3.65 1.47 14.89
C THR A 153 -3.47 0.65 16.16
N ALA A 154 -2.22 0.44 16.57
CA ALA A 154 -1.90 -0.32 17.78
C ALA A 154 -1.96 0.57 19.02
N ALA A 155 -2.74 0.17 20.02
CA ALA A 155 -2.76 0.79 21.33
C ALA A 155 -1.61 0.26 22.20
N ASP A 156 -1.21 -0.99 22.01
CA ASP A 156 -0.11 -1.62 22.74
C ASP A 156 0.70 -2.62 21.87
N ARG A 157 1.71 -3.26 22.46
CA ARG A 157 2.55 -4.24 21.76
C ARG A 157 1.81 -5.56 21.46
N GLY A 158 0.75 -5.89 22.20
CA GLY A 158 -0.10 -7.05 21.92
C GLY A 158 -0.87 -6.91 20.61
N ASP A 159 -1.32 -5.69 20.30
CA ASP A 159 -1.89 -5.36 19.00
C ASP A 159 -0.87 -5.56 17.86
N ALA A 160 0.34 -5.03 18.03
CA ALA A 160 1.42 -5.21 17.06
C ALA A 160 1.75 -6.70 16.83
N LEU A 161 1.82 -7.50 17.91
CA LEU A 161 2.01 -8.96 17.82
C LEU A 161 0.85 -9.64 17.08
N SER A 162 -0.39 -9.19 17.27
CA SER A 162 -1.55 -9.74 16.55
C SER A 162 -1.45 -9.48 15.05
N VAL A 163 -1.03 -8.29 14.63
CA VAL A 163 -0.77 -7.96 13.22
C VAL A 163 0.34 -8.84 12.64
N LEU A 164 1.51 -8.90 13.28
CA LEU A 164 2.63 -9.73 12.82
C LEU A 164 2.25 -11.22 12.75
N SER A 165 1.49 -11.71 13.72
CA SER A 165 1.05 -13.10 13.74
C SER A 165 0.10 -13.43 12.59
N VAL A 166 -0.85 -12.53 12.25
CA VAL A 166 -1.74 -12.73 11.10
C VAL A 166 -0.99 -12.64 9.78
N THR A 167 0.00 -11.75 9.70
CA THR A 167 0.92 -11.60 8.55
C THR A 167 1.61 -12.92 8.25
N HIS A 168 2.24 -13.49 9.27
CA HIS A 168 2.92 -14.78 9.16
C HIS A 168 1.95 -15.91 8.79
N GLU A 169 0.81 -16.02 9.49
CA GLU A 169 -0.16 -17.07 9.23
C GLU A 169 -0.68 -17.06 7.78
N LEU A 170 -0.98 -15.90 7.20
CA LEU A 170 -1.48 -15.84 5.83
C LEU A 170 -0.36 -16.03 4.79
N THR A 171 0.86 -15.56 5.09
CA THR A 171 2.03 -15.81 4.24
C THR A 171 2.34 -17.31 4.14
N GLU A 172 2.36 -18.04 5.27
CA GLU A 172 2.57 -19.50 5.28
C GLU A 172 1.48 -20.27 4.52
N ASN A 173 0.29 -19.69 4.38
CA ASN A 173 -0.79 -20.21 3.55
C ASN A 173 -0.72 -19.75 2.08
N GLY A 174 0.44 -19.23 1.64
CA GLY A 174 0.70 -18.85 0.27
C GLY A 174 0.02 -17.55 -0.18
N ARG A 175 -0.38 -16.67 0.75
CA ARG A 175 -0.96 -15.36 0.40
C ARG A 175 0.11 -14.27 0.40
N ALA A 176 0.07 -13.39 -0.59
CA ALA A 176 0.84 -12.16 -0.58
C ALA A 176 0.08 -11.11 0.25
N VAL A 177 0.74 -10.57 1.26
CA VAL A 177 0.16 -9.61 2.19
C VAL A 177 1.05 -8.38 2.37
N ALA A 178 0.46 -7.25 2.71
CA ALA A 178 1.16 -6.04 3.14
C ALA A 178 0.53 -5.54 4.44
N THR A 179 1.28 -5.51 5.53
CA THR A 179 0.70 -5.23 6.85
C THR A 179 1.53 -4.24 7.63
N MET A 180 0.86 -3.37 8.38
CA MET A 180 1.52 -2.56 9.39
C MET A 180 0.57 -2.22 10.54
N ALA A 181 1.14 -2.04 11.72
CA ALA A 181 0.50 -1.38 12.83
C ALA A 181 1.01 0.06 12.92
N MET A 182 0.09 1.01 12.89
CA MET A 182 0.32 2.44 13.10
C MET A 182 0.43 2.77 14.60
N GLY A 183 0.83 4.00 14.90
CA GLY A 183 1.04 4.47 16.27
C GLY A 183 2.40 4.08 16.84
N GLU A 184 2.75 4.67 17.98
CA GLU A 184 4.06 4.46 18.63
C GLU A 184 4.29 2.97 18.95
N ALA A 185 3.28 2.29 19.47
CA ALA A 185 3.35 0.86 19.81
C ALA A 185 3.54 -0.02 18.57
N GLY A 186 2.98 0.38 17.42
CA GLY A 186 3.05 -0.35 16.15
C GLY A 186 4.26 -0.02 15.27
N SER A 187 4.94 1.10 15.52
CA SER A 187 6.04 1.65 14.71
C SER A 187 7.03 0.61 14.15
N HIS A 188 7.56 -0.24 15.02
CA HIS A 188 8.51 -1.29 14.69
C HIS A 188 8.00 -2.31 13.65
N THR A 189 6.68 -2.51 13.53
CA THR A 189 6.10 -3.43 12.55
C THR A 189 6.41 -3.01 11.11
N ARG A 190 6.68 -1.74 10.83
CA ARG A 190 7.09 -1.28 9.49
C ARG A 190 8.36 -1.96 9.00
N ALA A 191 9.34 -2.14 9.89
CA ALA A 191 10.62 -2.78 9.59
C ALA A 191 10.57 -4.31 9.82
N VAL A 192 9.75 -4.77 10.76
CA VAL A 192 9.73 -6.17 11.20
C VAL A 192 8.74 -7.04 10.42
N ALA A 193 7.61 -6.50 9.95
CA ALA A 193 6.62 -7.28 9.21
C ALA A 193 7.16 -7.99 7.95
N PRO A 194 8.15 -7.42 7.21
CA PRO A 194 8.79 -8.15 6.10
C PRO A 194 9.45 -9.46 6.51
N VAL A 195 10.01 -9.55 7.72
CA VAL A 195 10.56 -10.81 8.28
C VAL A 195 9.48 -11.89 8.39
N TYR A 196 8.23 -11.47 8.63
CA TYR A 196 7.07 -12.34 8.74
C TYR A 196 6.30 -12.50 7.42
N GLY A 197 6.80 -11.94 6.32
CA GLY A 197 6.24 -12.16 4.97
C GLY A 197 5.53 -10.97 4.34
N SER A 198 5.44 -9.82 5.02
CA SER A 198 4.87 -8.61 4.39
C SER A 198 5.66 -8.23 3.14
N LYS A 199 4.97 -8.17 2.00
CA LYS A 199 5.53 -7.91 0.67
C LYS A 199 5.73 -6.45 0.37
N ILE A 200 4.98 -5.56 1.02
CA ILE A 200 5.09 -4.12 0.79
C ILE A 200 5.36 -3.40 2.11
N GLY A 201 6.37 -2.53 2.11
CA GLY A 201 6.63 -1.55 3.14
C GLY A 201 6.40 -0.14 2.61
N TYR A 202 6.11 0.81 3.51
CA TYR A 202 5.77 2.18 3.12
C TYR A 202 6.55 3.17 4.00
N ALA A 203 7.26 4.08 3.35
CA ALA A 203 7.92 5.24 3.95
C ALA A 203 7.82 6.43 3.00
N PRO A 204 7.52 7.65 3.49
CA PRO A 204 7.25 8.80 2.62
C PRO A 204 8.44 9.15 1.72
N ALA A 205 8.15 9.64 0.52
CA ALA A 205 9.17 10.06 -0.44
C ALA A 205 10.00 11.24 0.08
N ASP A 206 9.34 12.23 0.69
CA ASP A 206 9.99 13.32 1.40
C ASP A 206 10.16 12.96 2.88
N PRO A 207 11.39 12.94 3.44
CA PRO A 207 11.60 12.77 4.87
C PRO A 207 10.86 13.79 5.73
N ALA A 208 10.58 14.99 5.22
CA ALA A 208 9.78 16.00 5.92
C ALA A 208 8.32 15.57 6.14
N ASP A 209 7.80 14.65 5.31
CA ASP A 209 6.46 14.08 5.46
C ASP A 209 6.41 12.92 6.46
N ALA A 210 7.56 12.49 7.01
CA ALA A 210 7.67 11.49 8.07
C ALA A 210 7.24 12.05 9.45
N THR A 211 6.04 12.64 9.50
CA THR A 211 5.59 13.50 10.61
C THR A 211 4.83 12.76 11.70
N ALA A 212 4.30 11.58 11.41
CA ALA A 212 3.53 10.80 12.39
C ALA A 212 4.46 9.96 13.28
N PRO A 213 4.16 9.81 14.60
CA PRO A 213 4.95 8.97 15.51
C PRO A 213 5.15 7.57 14.95
N GLY A 214 6.41 7.16 14.80
CA GLY A 214 6.78 5.83 14.33
C GLY A 214 6.92 5.66 12.81
N GLN A 215 6.96 6.74 12.04
CA GLN A 215 7.39 6.68 10.64
C GLN A 215 8.92 6.74 10.51
N TYR A 216 9.46 5.98 9.56
CA TYR A 216 10.86 6.02 9.16
C TYR A 216 10.96 6.71 7.81
N ASP A 217 12.05 7.45 7.57
CA ASP A 217 12.41 7.84 6.21
C ASP A 217 12.76 6.61 5.35
N LEU A 218 12.70 6.77 4.03
CA LEU A 218 12.95 5.69 3.06
C LEU A 218 14.29 4.98 3.27
N ALA A 219 15.38 5.75 3.40
CA ALA A 219 16.72 5.20 3.51
C ALA A 219 16.90 4.40 4.81
N THR A 220 16.32 4.89 5.91
CA THR A 220 16.30 4.21 7.20
C THR A 220 15.49 2.92 7.14
N LEU A 221 14.28 2.95 6.57
CA LEU A 221 13.47 1.74 6.46
C LEU A 221 14.13 0.69 5.57
N ARG A 222 14.70 1.10 4.43
CA ARG A 222 15.46 0.21 3.54
C ARG A 222 16.56 -0.52 4.29
N ARG A 223 17.45 0.23 4.96
CA ARG A 223 18.56 -0.35 5.73
C ARG A 223 18.08 -1.31 6.81
N LEU A 224 17.03 -0.96 7.55
CA LEU A 224 16.48 -1.82 8.60
C LEU A 224 15.98 -3.15 8.03
N VAL A 225 15.23 -3.10 6.92
CA VAL A 225 14.69 -4.30 6.27
C VAL A 225 15.81 -5.18 5.71
N GLU A 226 16.82 -4.60 5.06
CA GLU A 226 17.99 -5.34 4.54
C GLU A 226 18.74 -6.08 5.66
N VAL A 227 19.01 -5.39 6.77
CA VAL A 227 19.67 -5.97 7.95
C VAL A 227 18.83 -7.10 8.54
N LEU A 228 17.52 -6.89 8.70
CA LEU A 228 16.62 -7.89 9.31
C LEU A 228 16.40 -9.12 8.42
N LEU A 229 16.35 -8.95 7.10
CA LEU A 229 16.21 -10.04 6.13
C LEU A 229 17.54 -10.74 5.82
N GLY A 230 18.67 -10.25 6.34
CA GLY A 230 20.00 -10.78 6.02
C GLY A 230 20.38 -10.61 4.55
N SER A 231 19.73 -9.68 3.86
CA SER A 231 19.97 -9.37 2.45
C SER A 231 21.05 -8.32 2.38
N THR A 232 22.25 -8.67 1.92
CA THR A 232 23.32 -7.68 1.75
C THR A 232 22.97 -6.77 0.58
N SER A 233 23.04 -5.46 0.79
CA SER A 233 22.92 -4.43 -0.26
C SER A 233 23.75 -4.84 -1.48
N ARG A 234 23.13 -4.82 -2.68
CA ARG A 234 23.82 -5.13 -3.94
C ARG A 234 24.87 -4.09 -4.28
#